data_AF-A0A355XX78-F1
#
_entry.id   AF-A0A355XX78-F1
#
_cell.length_a   1.000
_cell.length_b   1.000
_cell.length_c   1.000
_cell.angle_alpha   90.00
_cell.angle_beta   90.00
_cell.angle_gamma   90.00
#
_symmetry.space_group_name_H-M   'P 1'
#
loop_
_entity.id
_entity.type
_entity.pdbx_description
1 polymer ?
#
loop_
_entity_poly.entity_id
_entity_poly.type
_entity_poly.pdbx_seq_one_letter_code
_entity_poly.pdbx_strand_id
1 'polypeptide(L)' 'AGIANYCYELTKLFNQFYHDYSILSADTDAEKAFRLKLAANVGKTLRNGMGLLGIEVPERM' A
#
# COMPACT_ATOMS: atom_id res chain seq x y z
N ALA A 1 -2.11 0.30 -21.41
CA ALA A 1 -1.12 0.42 -20.30
C ALA A 1 -1.70 1.19 -19.10
N GLY A 2 -2.84 0.77 -18.54
CA GLY A 2 -3.52 1.51 -17.46
C GLY A 2 -3.20 0.98 -16.07
N ILE A 3 -3.58 -0.27 -15.81
CA ILE A 3 -3.52 -0.87 -14.47
C ILE A 3 -2.08 -1.09 -13.98
N ALA A 4 -1.19 -1.57 -14.84
CA ALA A 4 0.22 -1.79 -14.47
C ALA A 4 0.90 -0.48 -14.02
N ASN A 5 0.72 0.61 -14.78
CA ASN A 5 1.28 1.92 -14.41
C ASN A 5 0.63 2.46 -13.13
N TYR A 6 -0.68 2.28 -12.95
CA TYR A 6 -1.35 2.66 -11.71
C TYR A 6 -0.78 1.91 -10.49
N CYS A 7 -0.60 0.59 -10.57
CA CYS A 7 -0.02 -0.21 -9.50
C CYS A 7 1.43 0.21 -9.20
N TYR A 8 2.21 0.53 -10.23
CA TYR A 8 3.58 1.02 -10.08
C TYR A 8 3.63 2.36 -9.33
N GLU A 9 2.85 3.35 -9.77
CA GLU A 9 2.81 4.67 -9.12
C GLU A 9 2.25 4.58 -7.69
N LEU A 10 1.22 3.77 -7.46
CA LEU A 10 0.66 3.55 -6.13
C LEU A 10 1.69 2.95 -5.17
N THR A 11 2.47 1.98 -5.63
CA THR A 11 3.55 1.36 -4.83
C THR A 11 4.63 2.39 -4.50
N LYS A 12 5.03 3.21 -5.47
CA LYS A 12 6.03 4.27 -5.28
C LYS A 12 5.57 5.31 -4.25
N LEU A 13 4.32 5.77 -4.36
CA LEU A 13 3.73 6.72 -3.40
C LEU A 13 3.64 6.13 -1.99
N PHE A 14 3.24 4.86 -1.88
CA PHE A 14 3.14 4.21 -0.58
C PHE A 14 4.50 3.98 0.07
N ASN A 15 5.54 3.63 -0.70
CA ASN A 15 6.90 3.52 -0.19
C ASN A 15 7.42 4.84 0.37
N GLN A 16 7.17 5.95 -0.33
CA GLN A 16 7.52 7.28 0.17
C GLN A 16 6.78 7.59 1.48
N PHE A 17 5.47 7.34 1.52
CA PHE A 17 4.67 7.49 2.74
C PHE A 17 5.20 6.65 3.91
N TYR A 18 5.58 5.39 3.66
CA TYR A 18 6.12 4.51 4.70
C TYR A 18 7.48 5.00 5.23
N HIS A 19 8.29 5.63 4.39
CA HIS A 19 9.55 6.23 4.78
C HIS A 19 9.36 7.51 5.60
N ASP A 20 8.47 8.39 5.16
CA ASP A 20 8.25 9.71 5.77
C ASP A 20 7.43 9.61 7.07
N TYR A 21 6.57 8.59 7.20
CA TYR A 21 5.65 8.44 8.33
C TYR A 21 5.74 7.04 8.95
N SER A 22 6.36 6.96 10.14
CA SER A 22 6.37 5.71 10.91
C SER A 22 4.95 5.25 11.26
N ILE A 23 4.57 4.04 10.84
CA ILE A 23 3.24 3.49 11.14
C ILE A 23 3.14 3.08 12.61
N LEU A 24 4.17 2.38 13.13
CA LEU A 24 4.13 1.79 14.46
C LEU A 24 4.41 2.78 15.58
N SER A 25 5.20 3.81 15.28
CA SER A 25 5.61 4.87 16.21
C SER A 25 4.85 6.18 15.98
N ALA A 26 3.62 6.12 15.47
CA ALA A 26 2.78 7.30 15.32
C ALA A 26 2.48 7.93 16.69
N ASP A 27 2.34 9.26 16.72
CA ASP A 27 2.26 10.04 17.97
C ASP A 27 0.94 9.81 18.74
N THR A 28 -0.10 9.39 18.03
CA THR A 28 -1.41 9.08 18.61
C THR A 28 -1.96 7.74 18.12
N ASP A 29 -2.80 7.11 18.93
CA ASP A 29 -3.49 5.88 18.53
C ASP A 29 -4.40 6.08 17.32
N ALA A 30 -4.99 7.28 17.19
CA ALA A 30 -5.82 7.64 16.04
C ALA A 30 -5.00 7.66 14.74
N GLU A 31 -3.81 8.28 14.77
CA GLU A 31 -2.90 8.26 13.63
C GLU A 31 -2.42 6.86 13.32
N LYS A 32 -1.99 6.08 14.32
CA LYS A 32 -1.58 4.69 14.14
C LYS A 32 -2.67 3.86 13.46
N ALA A 33 -3.91 3.97 13.95
CA ALA A 33 -5.05 3.26 13.39
C ALA A 33 -5.35 3.70 11.94
N PHE A 34 -5.22 4.99 11.65
CA PHE A 34 -5.38 5.51 10.29
C PHE A 34 -4.30 4.97 9.35
N ARG A 35 -3.02 5.07 9.73
CA ARG A 35 -1.89 4.61 8.91
C ARG A 35 -1.95 3.10 8.65
N LEU A 36 -2.35 2.30 9.65
CA LEU A 36 -2.59 0.86 9.49
C LEU A 36 -3.71 0.56 8.50
N LYS A 37 -4.86 1.26 8.61
CA LYS A 37 -5.97 1.09 7.67
C LYS A 37 -5.60 1.52 6.25
N LEU A 38 -4.81 2.59 6.10
CA LEU A 38 -4.31 3.03 4.82
C LEU A 38 -3.41 1.95 4.19
N ALA A 39 -2.44 1.43 4.93
CA ALA A 39 -1.54 0.36 4.47
C ALA A 39 -2.30 -0.89 4.02
N ALA A 40 -3.29 -1.33 4.80
CA ALA A 40 -4.13 -2.49 4.47
C ALA A 40 -4.92 -2.27 3.16
N ASN A 41 -5.48 -1.08 2.97
CA ASN A 41 -6.25 -0.74 1.76
C ASN A 41 -5.36 -0.61 0.52
N VAL A 42 -4.15 -0.06 0.66
CA VAL A 42 -3.16 -0.01 -0.43
C VAL A 42 -2.78 -1.43 -0.84
N GLY A 43 -2.44 -2.30 0.13
CA GLY A 43 -2.12 -3.70 -0.14
C GLY A 43 -3.25 -4.46 -0.85
N LYS A 44 -4.51 -4.26 -0.42
CA LYS A 44 -5.70 -4.82 -1.09
C LYS A 44 -5.83 -4.32 -2.53
N THR A 45 -5.64 -3.02 -2.75
CA THR A 45 -5.73 -2.41 -4.08
C THR A 45 -4.65 -2.95 -5.02
N LEU A 46 -3.41 -3.07 -4.53
CA LEU A 46 -2.31 -3.66 -5.29
C LEU A 46 -2.57 -5.12 -5.63
N ARG A 47 -3.04 -5.93 -4.66
CA ARG A 47 -3.40 -7.34 -4.91
C ARG A 47 -4.47 -7.47 -5.99
N ASN A 48 -5.51 -6.64 -5.95
CA ASN A 48 -6.55 -6.63 -6.97
C ASN A 48 -6.00 -6.22 -8.34
N GLY A 49 -5.21 -5.15 -8.40
CA GLY A 49 -4.63 -4.65 -9.65
C GLY A 49 -3.67 -5.66 -10.30
N MET A 50 -2.80 -6.28 -9.49
CA MET A 50 -1.91 -7.34 -9.96
C MET A 50 -2.69 -8.60 -10.39
N GLY A 51 -3.75 -8.95 -9.67
CA GLY A 51 -4.64 -10.05 -10.06
C GLY A 51 -5.33 -9.83 -11.40
N LEU A 52 -5.75 -8.59 -11.72
CA LEU A 52 -6.28 -8.23 -13.04
C LEU A 52 -5.24 -8.35 -14.16
N LEU A 53 -3.95 -8.28 -13.82
CA LEU A 53 -2.83 -8.50 -14.74
C LEU A 53 -2.40 -9.97 -14.82
N GLY A 54 -3.04 -10.86 -14.05
CA GLY A 54 -2.64 -12.28 -13.95
C GLY A 54 -1.36 -12.51 -13.15
N ILE A 55 -0.94 -11.55 -12.33
CA ILE A 55 0.27 -11.62 -11.51
C ILE A 55 -0.12 -12.01 -10.08
N GLU A 56 0.47 -13.09 -9.57
CA GLU A 56 0.29 -13.51 -8.19
C GLU A 56 1.20 -12.71 -7.26
N VAL A 57 0.62 -12.15 -6.19
CA VAL A 57 1.34 -11.32 -5.21
C VAL A 57 1.53 -12.11 -3.93
N PRO A 58 2.76 -12.19 -3.37
CA PRO A 58 3.01 -12.93 -2.15
C PRO A 58 2.15 -12.44 -0.97
N GLU A 59 1.91 -13.33 0.01
CA GLU A 59 1.14 -12.99 1.22
C GLU A 59 1.87 -11.97 2.11
N ARG A 60 3.20 -11.90 1.99
CA ARG A 60 4.04 -10.89 2.62
C ARG A 60 4.84 -10.18 1.55
N MET A 61 4.69 -8.86 1.46
CA MET A 61 5.60 -7.99 0.73
C MET A 61 6.73 -7.54 1.66
#